data_AF-A0A962MYC5-F1
#
_entry.id   AF-A0A962MYC5-F1
#
_cell.length_a   1.000
_cell.length_b   1.000
_cell.length_c   1.000
_cell.angle_alpha   90.00
_cell.angle_beta   90.00
_cell.angle_gamma   90.00
#
_symmetry.space_group_name_H-M   'P 1'
#
loop_
_entity.id
_entity.type
_entity.pdbx_description
1 polymer ?
#
loop_
_entity_poly.entity_id
_entity_poly.type
_entity_poly.pdbx_seq_one_letter_code
_entity_poly.pdbx_strand_id
1 'polypeptide(L)'
;MTTKDILIWICLIAGIYANLAFQDSLADSREADWQLDRLYNPSNALLAAESRGRVTIYDGLDVDDVEHAMDGQFERIDSMMFVRTRHPEPEGGHYTDNDCE
;
A
#
# COMPACT_ATOMS: atom_id res chain seq x y z
N MET A 1 35.11 -6.75 30.56
CA MET A 1 34.32 -6.32 29.38
C MET A 1 35.08 -5.18 28.73
N THR A 2 35.58 -5.37 27.51
CA THR A 2 36.44 -4.39 26.84
C THR A 2 35.62 -3.49 25.91
N THR A 3 36.13 -2.31 25.58
CA THR A 3 35.46 -1.33 24.69
C THR A 3 35.17 -1.91 23.29
N LYS A 4 35.98 -2.87 22.83
CA LYS A 4 35.74 -3.62 21.58
C LYS A 4 34.48 -4.49 21.65
N ASP A 5 34.20 -5.10 22.80
CA ASP A 5 33.03 -5.96 22.97
C ASP A 5 31.74 -5.12 22.90
N ILE A 6 31.74 -3.93 23.51
CA ILE A 6 30.60 -3.00 23.51
C ILE A 6 30.28 -2.53 22.07
N LEU A 7 31.29 -2.22 21.28
CA LEU A 7 31.14 -1.82 19.87
C LEU A 7 30.51 -2.92 19.01
N ILE A 8 30.88 -4.19 19.24
CA ILE A 8 30.31 -5.33 18.51
C ILE A 8 28.82 -5.50 18.83
N TRP A 9 28.44 -5.38 20.11
CA TRP A 9 27.03 -5.46 20.52
C TRP A 9 26.18 -4.32 19.95
N ILE A 10 26.71 -3.09 19.92
CA ILE A 10 26.01 -1.95 19.31
C ILE A 10 25.76 -2.19 17.82
N CYS A 11 26.77 -2.67 17.07
CA CYS A 11 26.61 -2.95 15.64
C CYS A 11 25.62 -4.09 15.36
N LEU A 12 25.64 -5.16 16.17
CA LEU A 12 24.70 -6.28 16.02
C LEU A 12 23.26 -5.83 16.29
N ILE A 13 23.05 -5.04 17.34
CA ILE A 13 21.73 -4.52 17.69
C ILE A 13 21.24 -3.53 16.62
N ALA A 14 22.08 -2.61 16.15
CA ALA A 14 21.74 -1.66 15.08
C ALA A 14 21.38 -2.37 13.75
N GLY A 15 22.11 -3.44 13.40
CA GLY A 15 21.81 -4.24 12.21
C GLY A 15 20.47 -4.97 12.27
N ILE A 16 20.05 -5.42 13.45
CA ILE A 16 18.74 -6.05 13.66
C ILE A 16 17.62 -5.01 13.48
N TYR A 17 17.77 -3.81 14.06
CA TYR A 17 16.77 -2.75 13.94
C TYR A 17 16.62 -2.23 12.50
N ALA A 18 17.72 -2.12 11.74
CA ALA A 18 17.66 -1.72 10.35
C ALA A 18 16.90 -2.73 9.46
N ASN A 19 17.01 -4.03 9.76
CA ASN A 19 16.30 -5.07 9.01
C ASN A 19 14.79 -5.02 9.23
N LEU A 20 14.35 -4.76 10.48
CA LEU A 20 12.93 -4.74 10.83
C LEU A 20 12.17 -3.60 10.12
N ALA A 21 12.75 -2.41 10.07
CA ALA A 21 12.12 -1.25 9.42
C ALA A 21 12.00 -1.41 7.89
N PHE A 22 12.96 -2.10 7.26
CA PHE A 22 12.94 -2.35 5.82
C PHE A 22 11.88 -3.39 5.41
N GLN A 23 11.65 -4.41 6.25
CA GLN A 23 10.65 -5.44 5.98
C GLN A 23 9.21 -4.89 5.95
N ASP A 24 8.91 -3.87 6.76
CA ASP A 24 7.59 -3.24 6.81
C ASP A 24 7.28 -2.50 5.49
N SER A 25 8.26 -1.74 4.99
CA SER A 25 8.14 -1.02 3.70
C SER A 25 7.92 -1.96 2.50
N LEU A 26 8.50 -3.15 2.54
CA LEU A 26 8.32 -4.15 1.48
C LEU A 26 6.97 -4.88 1.56
N ALA A 27 6.39 -4.99 2.76
CA ALA A 27 5.07 -5.58 2.92
C ALA A 27 4.00 -4.63 2.34
N ASP A 28 4.10 -3.34 2.66
CA ASP A 28 3.22 -2.29 2.14
C ASP A 28 3.29 -2.19 0.60
N SER A 29 4.50 -2.19 0.03
CA SER A 29 4.67 -2.15 -1.43
C SER A 29 4.09 -3.39 -2.12
N ARG A 30 4.22 -4.58 -1.52
CA ARG A 30 3.69 -5.82 -2.10
C ARG A 30 2.18 -5.88 -2.05
N GLU A 31 1.54 -5.28 -1.04
CA GLU A 31 0.08 -5.22 -0.97
C GLU A 31 -0.51 -4.30 -2.04
N ALA A 32 0.11 -3.14 -2.27
CA ALA A 32 -0.28 -2.24 -3.36
C ALA A 32 -0.17 -2.92 -4.74
N ASP A 33 0.91 -3.66 -5.01
CA ASP A 33 1.16 -4.28 -6.32
C ASP A 33 0.08 -5.26 -6.76
N TRP A 34 -0.37 -6.18 -5.89
CA TRP A 34 -1.39 -7.16 -6.29
C TRP A 34 -2.78 -6.53 -6.44
N GLN A 35 -3.06 -5.48 -5.67
CA GLN A 35 -4.29 -4.72 -5.78
C GLN A 35 -4.37 -4.00 -7.12
N LEU A 36 -3.27 -3.37 -7.56
CA LEU A 36 -3.18 -2.71 -8.86
C LEU A 36 -3.28 -3.71 -10.02
N ASP A 37 -2.63 -4.87 -9.94
CA ASP A 37 -2.79 -5.93 -10.95
C ASP A 37 -4.25 -6.37 -11.09
N ARG A 38 -4.95 -6.59 -9.96
CA ARG A 38 -6.38 -6.93 -9.99
C ARG A 38 -7.23 -5.79 -10.58
N LEU A 39 -6.90 -4.55 -10.28
CA LEU A 39 -7.63 -3.36 -10.74
C LEU A 39 -7.57 -3.23 -12.26
N TYR A 40 -6.37 -3.34 -12.85
CA TYR A 40 -6.13 -3.16 -14.28
C TYR A 40 -6.25 -4.44 -15.11
N ASN A 41 -6.11 -5.61 -14.50
CA ASN A 41 -6.21 -6.92 -15.16
C ASN A 41 -7.19 -7.86 -14.42
N PRO A 42 -8.49 -7.51 -14.37
CA PRO A 42 -9.47 -8.28 -13.62
C PRO A 42 -9.74 -9.64 -14.25
N SER A 43 -9.86 -10.68 -13.40
CA SER A 43 -10.32 -11.98 -13.87
C SER A 43 -11.80 -11.97 -14.27
N ASN A 44 -12.21 -12.86 -15.19
CA ASN A 44 -13.62 -13.02 -15.57
C ASN A 44 -14.55 -13.32 -14.38
N ALA A 45 -14.06 -14.05 -13.38
CA ALA A 45 -14.82 -14.35 -12.17
C ALA A 45 -15.06 -13.10 -11.31
N LEU A 46 -14.10 -12.18 -11.28
CA LEU A 46 -14.22 -10.88 -10.61
C LEU A 46 -15.26 -10.02 -11.33
N LEU A 47 -15.14 -9.86 -12.65
CA LEU A 47 -16.09 -9.11 -13.48
C LEU A 47 -17.52 -9.63 -13.32
N ALA A 48 -17.71 -10.95 -13.34
CA ALA A 48 -19.01 -11.57 -13.14
C ALA A 48 -19.58 -11.34 -11.74
N ALA A 49 -18.73 -11.14 -10.72
CA ALA A 49 -19.19 -10.82 -9.38
C ALA A 49 -19.52 -9.33 -9.24
N GLU A 50 -18.71 -8.45 -9.84
CA GLU A 50 -18.97 -7.01 -9.92
C GLU A 50 -20.30 -6.73 -10.61
N SER A 51 -20.58 -7.40 -11.73
CA SER A 51 -21.87 -7.27 -12.44
C SER A 51 -23.10 -7.76 -11.65
N ARG A 52 -22.88 -8.55 -10.58
CA ARG A 52 -23.91 -8.94 -9.61
C ARG A 52 -24.03 -7.97 -8.42
N GLY A 53 -23.31 -6.84 -8.47
CA GLY A 53 -23.30 -5.82 -7.42
C GLY A 53 -22.25 -6.03 -6.33
N ARG A 54 -21.21 -6.87 -6.57
CA ARG A 54 -20.10 -6.97 -5.61
C ARG A 54 -19.21 -5.75 -5.71
N VAL A 55 -19.00 -5.07 -4.59
CA VAL A 55 -18.01 -4.00 -4.45
C VAL A 55 -16.66 -4.59 -4.02
N THR A 56 -15.59 -4.20 -4.71
CA THR A 56 -14.21 -4.52 -4.35
C THR A 56 -13.58 -3.34 -3.61
N ILE A 57 -13.00 -3.59 -2.45
CA ILE A 57 -12.32 -2.56 -1.66
C ILE A 57 -10.83 -2.59 -2.00
N TYR A 58 -10.32 -1.44 -2.39
CA TYR A 58 -8.91 -1.16 -2.61
C TYR A 58 -8.43 -0.25 -1.48
N ASP A 59 -7.37 -0.66 -0.83
CA ASP A 59 -6.90 -0.07 0.40
C ASP A 59 -5.45 0.41 0.24
N GLY A 60 -5.15 1.60 0.76
CA GLY A 60 -3.79 2.14 0.77
C GLY A 60 -3.23 2.48 -0.60
N LEU A 61 -4.08 2.72 -1.62
CA LEU A 61 -3.60 3.15 -2.93
C LEU A 61 -3.16 4.62 -2.89
N ASP A 62 -2.17 4.97 -3.70
CA ASP A 62 -1.77 6.37 -3.87
C ASP A 62 -2.85 7.14 -4.63
N VAL A 63 -2.98 8.44 -4.36
CA VAL A 63 -3.99 9.28 -5.02
C VAL A 63 -3.88 9.24 -6.54
N ASP A 64 -2.66 9.20 -7.09
CA ASP A 64 -2.41 9.11 -8.53
C ASP A 64 -2.95 7.80 -9.12
N ASP A 65 -2.87 6.68 -8.39
CA ASP A 65 -3.43 5.39 -8.81
C ASP A 65 -4.96 5.42 -8.80
N VAL A 66 -5.55 6.10 -7.81
CA VAL A 66 -7.00 6.27 -7.72
C VAL A 66 -7.50 7.12 -8.89
N GLU A 67 -6.85 8.25 -9.19
CA GLU A 67 -7.20 9.09 -10.35
C GLU A 67 -7.09 8.31 -11.65
N HIS A 68 -6.00 7.55 -11.83
CA HIS A 68 -5.84 6.72 -13.02
C HIS A 68 -6.92 5.64 -13.14
N ALA A 69 -7.36 5.07 -12.03
CA ALA A 69 -8.47 4.12 -12.01
C ALA A 69 -9.81 4.76 -12.34
N MET A 70 -10.06 5.98 -11.87
CA MET A 70 -11.29 6.73 -12.17
C MET A 70 -11.42 7.02 -13.67
N ASP A 71 -10.32 7.34 -14.33
CA ASP A 71 -10.29 7.60 -15.77
C ASP A 71 -10.33 6.30 -16.60
N GLY A 72 -9.58 5.27 -16.17
CA GLY A 72 -9.38 4.04 -16.95
C GLY A 72 -10.43 2.96 -16.72
N GLN A 73 -11.10 2.93 -15.57
CA GLN A 73 -12.05 1.88 -15.16
C GLN A 73 -13.48 2.42 -14.99
N PHE A 74 -13.86 3.42 -15.80
CA PHE A 74 -15.15 4.11 -15.71
C PHE A 74 -16.37 3.17 -15.65
N GLU A 75 -16.39 2.10 -16.45
CA GLU A 75 -17.50 1.13 -16.48
C GLU A 75 -17.63 0.27 -15.22
N ARG A 76 -16.58 0.24 -14.38
CA ARG A 76 -16.48 -0.60 -13.19
C ARG A 76 -16.39 0.20 -11.90
N ILE A 77 -16.27 1.52 -11.97
CA ILE A 77 -16.00 2.37 -10.80
C ILE A 77 -17.08 2.25 -9.72
N ASP A 78 -18.34 2.03 -10.13
CA ASP A 78 -19.47 1.81 -9.21
C ASP A 78 -19.33 0.52 -8.37
N SER A 79 -18.48 -0.41 -8.80
CA SER A 79 -18.15 -1.65 -8.09
C SER A 79 -16.83 -1.55 -7.33
N MET A 80 -16.29 -0.36 -7.14
CA MET A 80 -15.01 -0.12 -6.47
C MET A 80 -15.18 0.83 -5.29
N MET A 81 -14.45 0.58 -4.22
CA MET A 81 -14.33 1.47 -3.08
C MET A 81 -12.86 1.65 -2.73
N PHE A 82 -12.39 2.90 -2.68
CA PHE A 82 -11.03 3.23 -2.28
C PHE A 82 -11.03 3.71 -0.83
N VAL A 83 -10.17 3.14 0.00
CA VAL A 83 -10.03 3.49 1.42
C VAL A 83 -8.58 3.75 1.77
N ARG A 84 -8.35 4.60 2.78
CA ARG A 84 -7.01 5.01 3.25
C ARG A 84 -6.08 5.45 2.11
N THR A 85 -6.62 6.20 1.15
CA THR A 85 -5.85 6.73 0.04
C THR A 85 -4.67 7.55 0.54
N ARG A 86 -3.49 7.29 -0.03
CA ARG A 86 -2.22 7.92 0.35
C ARG A 86 -1.96 9.14 -0.52
N HIS A 87 -1.78 10.29 0.11
CA HIS A 87 -1.43 11.54 -0.54
C HIS A 87 0.08 11.81 -0.35
N PRO A 88 0.84 12.02 -1.44
CA PRO A 88 2.27 12.30 -1.33
C PRO A 88 2.52 13.66 -0.66
N GLU A 89 3.48 13.70 0.27
CA GLU A 89 3.92 14.95 0.92
C GLU A 89 5.14 15.56 0.22
N PRO A 90 5.25 16.91 0.17
CA PRO A 90 6.40 17.59 -0.43
C PRO A 90 7.75 17.26 0.21
N GLU A 91 7.76 16.92 1.51
CA GLU A 91 8.98 16.61 2.27
C GLU A 91 9.40 15.13 2.19
N GLY A 92 8.64 14.32 1.44
CA GLY A 92 8.84 12.88 1.32
C GLY A 92 8.04 12.11 2.37
N GLY A 93 7.28 11.12 1.89
CA GLY A 93 6.31 10.37 2.70
C GLY A 93 4.90 10.49 2.12
N HIS A 94 3.94 9.82 2.76
CA HIS A 94 2.54 9.91 2.42
C HIS A 94 1.71 10.15 3.68
N TYR A 95 0.67 10.97 3.59
CA TYR A 95 -0.37 11.04 4.61
C TYR A 95 -1.64 10.36 4.12
N THR A 96 -2.36 9.74 5.04
CA THR A 96 -3.73 9.27 4.80
C THR A 96 -4.67 10.22 5.52
N ASP A 97 -5.67 10.77 4.81
CA ASP A 97 -6.74 11.54 5.45
C ASP A 97 -7.51 10.61 6.39
N ASN A 98 -7.18 10.67 7.67
CA ASN A 98 -7.94 10.03 8.72
C ASN A 98 -8.90 11.10 9.23
N ASP A 99 -10.12 11.15 8.66
CA ASP A 99 -11.22 12.04 9.04
C ASP A 99 -11.75 11.75 10.47
N CYS A 100 -10.87 11.75 11.46
CA CYS A 100 -11.16 11.60 12.87
C CYS A 100 -10.54 12.79 13.62
N GLU A 101 -11.28 13.88 13.72
CA GLU A 101 -11.08 14.92 14.76
C GLU A 101 -11.60 14.45 16.13
#